data_AF-C5BRI4-F1
#
_entry.id   AF-C5BRI4-F1
#
_cell.length_a   1.000
_cell.length_b   1.000
_cell.length_c   1.000
_cell.angle_alpha   90.00
_cell.angle_beta   90.00
_cell.angle_gamma   90.00
#
_symmetry.space_group_name_H-M   'P 1'
#
loop_
_entity.id
_entity.type
_entity.pdbx_description
1 polymer ?
#
loop_
_entity_poly.entity_id
_entity_poly.type
_entity_poly.pdbx_seq_one_letter_code
_entity_poly.pdbx_strand_id
1 'polypeptide(L)'
;MPKTYIKPLMSAGRNLAIAALCIAPFAQADCEYRVDSAWNSGFTATITVTNDTGSSVNNWLVSWEYSGNNRVTNGWNANFSGTNPYSASSLNWNGNLSPGGSASFGFQGQGNPAEIVTVMGDLCGGGSTSSSSSSSSSSSSSSSSSSSSSSSSSSSSSSSSSSNSSSSNSSTTSSSSSSSSSSSSSSSSSSSSSSSSSSSSSSSSSSSSSSSSSSSSGLPVAGDWLHVEGNTIVDNRGRAVWLTGANWFGFNASERVFHGLWSAHHETFMQAIADRGINIIRVPISTELLYEWKNGIFKPVNVNTYANPELEGLNSLQIFDRTLQLADQMGLKIMLDVHSAKADNSGHVAPLWYNGDITEEIFYETWEWVAARYKNNDTLIAYDLENEPHGKAHAETAAARWDNSNHPNNWKRVAEEAANRILAINPNVLILVEGVEVYPRDSVNWESDDSHDYHFTWWGGNLRGVKDYPLNVTGNQIVFSPHDYGPSVWDQDWFYDGFDRNTLLSDVWYDNWFYLHDQNIAPLLIGEWGGFMDGGRNEHWMTELRDFMVEHKVHHTFWCINPNSGDTGGLIGYDWATWDEAKYNLFEKSLWKFGSQYVGLDQDTPLGSNGLSVNQYYQNGGVEPRGN
;
A
#
# COMPACT_ATOMS: atom_id res chain seq x y z
N MET A 1 -8.82 34.00 83.84
CA MET A 1 -10.26 34.14 83.52
C MET A 1 -10.37 34.51 82.04
N PRO A 2 -11.44 34.17 81.30
CA PRO A 2 -12.31 32.97 81.36
C PRO A 2 -11.61 31.77 80.62
N LYS A 3 -12.06 30.50 80.51
CA LYS A 3 -13.36 29.86 80.16
C LYS A 3 -13.76 30.14 78.69
N THR A 4 -14.41 29.26 77.91
CA THR A 4 -15.12 27.97 78.10
C THR A 4 -15.30 27.34 76.69
N TYR A 5 -15.40 26.02 76.41
CA TYR A 5 -15.33 24.78 77.21
C TYR A 5 -15.13 23.55 76.29
N ILE A 6 -15.20 22.31 76.83
CA ILE A 6 -15.25 21.04 76.07
C ILE A 6 -16.64 20.38 76.25
N LYS A 7 -17.24 19.81 75.20
CA LYS A 7 -17.86 18.45 75.17
C LYS A 7 -18.48 18.07 73.81
N PRO A 8 -18.61 16.77 73.49
CA PRO A 8 -19.17 16.27 72.23
C PRO A 8 -20.67 15.98 72.31
N LEU A 9 -21.30 15.74 71.15
CA LEU A 9 -22.55 14.97 71.04
C LEU A 9 -22.34 13.73 70.17
N MET A 10 -22.83 12.59 70.66
CA MET A 10 -23.19 11.46 69.79
C MET A 10 -24.56 11.73 69.17
N SER A 11 -24.77 11.32 67.91
CA SER A 11 -26.10 11.02 67.39
C SER A 11 -25.99 9.95 66.31
N ALA A 12 -26.88 8.95 66.34
CA ALA A 12 -26.83 7.81 65.43
C ALA A 12 -27.53 8.13 64.09
N GLY A 13 -26.73 8.48 63.08
CA GLY A 13 -27.19 8.76 61.72
C GLY A 13 -27.35 7.51 60.85
N ARG A 14 -28.42 6.74 61.09
CA ARG A 14 -28.98 5.63 60.26
C ARG A 14 -28.21 5.27 58.98
N ASN A 15 -27.73 4.02 58.89
CA ASN A 15 -27.38 3.39 57.61
C ASN A 15 -28.60 3.36 56.67
N LEU A 16 -28.74 4.37 55.81
CA LEU A 16 -29.49 4.21 54.56
C LEU A 16 -28.53 3.58 53.56
N ALA A 17 -28.52 2.24 53.52
CA ALA A 17 -28.12 1.55 52.33
C ALA A 17 -29.16 1.87 51.25
N ILE A 18 -28.93 2.97 50.52
CA ILE A 18 -29.56 3.16 49.21
C ILE A 18 -28.93 2.07 48.35
N ALA A 19 -29.63 0.94 48.27
CA ALA A 19 -29.47 0.03 47.16
C ALA A 19 -29.85 0.84 45.91
N ALA A 20 -28.83 1.44 45.29
CA ALA A 20 -28.95 1.94 43.93
C ALA A 20 -29.26 0.70 43.09
N LEU A 21 -30.56 0.48 42.86
CA LEU A 21 -31.01 -0.47 41.88
C LEU A 21 -30.51 0.11 40.56
N CYS A 22 -29.37 -0.37 40.09
CA CYS A 22 -28.93 -0.15 38.74
C CYS A 22 -29.91 -0.90 37.84
N ILE A 23 -31.05 -0.24 37.61
CA ILE A 23 -31.77 -0.32 36.35
C ILE A 23 -30.75 0.19 35.34
N ALA A 24 -29.90 -0.73 34.86
CA ALA A 24 -29.22 -0.50 33.60
C ALA A 24 -30.34 -0.11 32.61
N PRO A 25 -30.20 0.99 31.85
CA PRO A 25 -31.03 1.14 30.68
C PRO A 25 -30.86 -0.15 29.88
N PHE A 26 -31.98 -0.77 29.46
CA PHE A 26 -31.88 -1.87 28.51
C PHE A 26 -31.12 -1.32 27.30
N ALA A 27 -29.95 -1.87 27.01
CA ALA A 27 -29.19 -1.52 25.82
C ALA A 27 -30.13 -1.79 24.63
N GLN A 28 -30.51 -0.71 23.97
CA GLN A 28 -31.61 -0.67 23.03
C GLN A 28 -30.98 -0.52 21.67
N ALA A 29 -30.93 -1.63 20.93
CA ALA A 29 -30.01 -1.84 19.81
C ALA A 29 -29.94 -0.64 18.86
N ASP A 30 -28.72 -0.12 18.72
CA ASP A 30 -28.48 1.21 18.13
C ASP A 30 -27.89 1.11 16.72
N CYS A 31 -28.35 2.02 15.86
CA CYS A 31 -27.95 2.12 14.46
C CYS A 31 -27.80 3.59 14.08
N GLU A 32 -26.58 4.10 14.21
CA GLU A 32 -26.25 5.50 13.96
C GLU A 32 -26.24 5.81 12.46
N TYR A 33 -26.95 6.86 12.05
CA TYR A 33 -26.78 7.50 10.74
C TYR A 33 -26.01 8.81 10.93
N ARG A 34 -24.88 8.97 10.23
CA ARG A 34 -24.07 10.18 10.25
C ARG A 34 -23.82 10.68 8.83
N VAL A 35 -23.97 11.99 8.61
CA VAL A 35 -23.46 12.66 7.40
C VAL A 35 -22.00 13.02 7.69
N ASP A 36 -21.08 12.48 6.90
CA ASP A 36 -19.64 12.70 7.08
C ASP A 36 -19.15 13.95 6.32
N SER A 37 -19.73 14.22 5.15
CA SER A 37 -19.50 15.45 4.38
C SER A 37 -20.71 15.80 3.51
N ALA A 38 -20.92 17.09 3.23
CA ALA A 38 -22.00 17.58 2.36
C ALA A 38 -21.58 18.81 1.55
N TRP A 39 -22.00 18.85 0.29
CA TRP A 39 -21.72 19.93 -0.66
C TRP A 39 -23.00 20.34 -1.41
N ASN A 40 -22.89 21.28 -2.36
CA ASN A 40 -24.02 21.97 -2.99
C ASN A 40 -25.14 21.06 -3.56
N SER A 41 -24.82 19.83 -3.98
CA SER A 41 -25.73 18.92 -4.67
C SER A 41 -25.72 17.47 -4.13
N GLY A 42 -24.91 17.17 -3.11
CA GLY A 42 -24.74 15.81 -2.60
C GLY A 42 -23.97 15.73 -1.29
N PHE A 43 -23.78 14.51 -0.81
CA PHE A 43 -23.19 14.21 0.49
C PHE A 43 -22.60 12.80 0.53
N THR A 44 -21.76 12.54 1.53
CA THR A 44 -21.39 11.20 1.99
C THR A 44 -21.97 10.95 3.38
N ALA A 45 -22.43 9.72 3.61
CA ALA A 45 -22.96 9.32 4.90
C ALA A 45 -22.56 7.88 5.24
N THR A 46 -22.39 7.64 6.54
CA THR A 46 -22.09 6.34 7.14
C THR A 46 -23.27 5.90 7.99
N ILE A 47 -23.62 4.62 7.88
CA ILE A 47 -24.50 3.93 8.82
C ILE A 47 -23.66 2.90 9.58
N THR A 48 -23.71 2.97 10.90
CA THR A 48 -23.14 1.96 11.82
C THR A 48 -24.26 1.10 12.37
N VAL A 49 -24.06 -0.22 12.39
CA VAL A 49 -25.01 -1.22 12.89
C VAL A 49 -24.36 -1.97 14.05
N THR A 50 -24.92 -1.85 15.26
CA THR A 50 -24.36 -2.45 16.48
C THR A 50 -25.20 -3.63 16.96
N ASN A 51 -24.57 -4.75 17.31
CA ASN A 51 -25.24 -5.89 17.92
C ASN A 51 -25.25 -5.78 19.46
N ASP A 52 -26.18 -5.01 20.01
CA ASP A 52 -26.41 -4.96 21.46
C ASP A 52 -27.16 -6.19 22.03
N THR A 53 -27.37 -7.25 21.23
CA THR A 53 -28.02 -8.48 21.70
C THR A 53 -27.03 -9.41 22.41
N GLY A 54 -27.53 -10.26 23.32
CA GLY A 54 -26.72 -11.25 24.05
C GLY A 54 -26.25 -12.45 23.23
N SER A 55 -26.30 -12.40 21.89
CA SER A 55 -26.00 -13.50 20.97
C SER A 55 -25.36 -13.01 19.68
N SER A 56 -24.50 -13.79 19.04
CA SER A 56 -23.94 -13.42 17.74
C SER A 56 -25.01 -13.37 16.64
N VAL A 57 -25.12 -12.24 15.95
CA VAL A 57 -26.02 -12.04 14.81
C VAL A 57 -25.30 -12.43 13.54
N ASN A 58 -25.98 -13.16 12.65
CA ASN A 58 -25.42 -13.67 11.41
C ASN A 58 -26.21 -13.12 10.21
N ASN A 59 -25.58 -12.17 9.52
CA ASN A 59 -26.13 -11.26 8.52
C ASN A 59 -27.09 -10.23 9.13
N TRP A 60 -26.78 -8.95 8.95
CA TRP A 60 -27.67 -7.84 9.29
C TRP A 60 -28.35 -7.30 8.03
N LEU A 61 -29.56 -6.77 8.22
CA LEU A 61 -30.35 -6.07 7.21
C LEU A 61 -30.90 -4.80 7.85
N VAL A 62 -30.64 -3.67 7.20
CA VAL A 62 -31.15 -2.35 7.61
C VAL A 62 -31.80 -1.63 6.44
N SER A 63 -32.56 -0.59 6.74
CA SER A 63 -33.38 0.17 5.81
C SER A 63 -33.62 1.59 6.32
N TRP A 64 -33.83 2.52 5.41
CA TRP A 64 -34.13 3.93 5.72
C TRP A 64 -34.92 4.57 4.59
N GLU A 65 -35.59 5.68 4.88
CA GLU A 65 -36.26 6.51 3.88
C GLU A 65 -35.97 7.99 4.11
N TYR A 66 -35.75 8.72 3.02
CA TYR A 66 -35.67 10.17 2.99
C TYR A 66 -37.07 10.75 2.77
N SER A 67 -37.48 11.68 3.63
CA SER A 67 -38.70 12.47 3.43
C SER A 67 -38.52 13.53 2.33
N GLY A 68 -37.28 13.96 2.08
CA GLY A 68 -36.95 14.98 1.09
C GLY A 68 -36.64 14.48 -0.32
N ASN A 69 -35.89 15.30 -1.05
CA ASN A 69 -35.35 15.00 -2.38
C ASN A 69 -34.02 14.20 -2.34
N ASN A 70 -33.53 13.84 -1.16
CA ASN A 70 -32.27 13.10 -0.98
C ASN A 70 -32.34 11.68 -1.55
N ARG A 71 -31.31 11.23 -2.29
CA ARG A 71 -31.24 9.91 -2.94
C ARG A 71 -29.84 9.32 -2.80
N VAL A 72 -29.73 8.02 -2.51
CA VAL A 72 -28.46 7.29 -2.62
C VAL A 72 -28.07 7.15 -4.09
N THR A 73 -26.80 7.34 -4.43
CA THR A 73 -26.27 7.22 -5.81
C THR A 73 -25.19 6.14 -5.98
N ASN A 74 -24.33 5.94 -4.98
CA ASN A 74 -23.37 4.83 -4.94
C ASN A 74 -23.11 4.43 -3.48
N GLY A 75 -22.72 3.19 -3.21
CA GLY A 75 -22.51 2.70 -1.85
C GLY A 75 -21.49 1.56 -1.74
N TRP A 76 -20.82 1.48 -0.59
CA TRP A 76 -19.74 0.53 -0.31
C TRP A 76 -19.97 -0.20 1.01
N ASN A 77 -19.25 -1.31 1.22
CA ASN A 77 -19.31 -2.18 2.40
C ASN A 77 -20.68 -2.84 2.72
N ALA A 78 -21.68 -2.72 1.85
CA ALA A 78 -22.97 -3.39 1.97
C ALA A 78 -23.56 -3.74 0.58
N ASN A 79 -24.52 -4.67 0.56
CA ASN A 79 -25.38 -4.92 -0.60
C ASN A 79 -26.58 -3.95 -0.56
N PHE A 80 -26.57 -2.93 -1.41
CA PHE A 80 -27.64 -1.92 -1.47
C PHE A 80 -28.81 -2.35 -2.37
N SER A 81 -30.02 -1.93 -2.01
CA SER A 81 -31.25 -2.11 -2.80
C SER A 81 -32.26 -0.99 -2.53
N GLY A 82 -33.29 -0.91 -3.39
CA GLY A 82 -34.34 0.11 -3.31
C GLY A 82 -33.98 1.45 -3.96
N THR A 83 -34.96 2.36 -3.99
CA THR A 83 -34.87 3.68 -4.64
C THR A 83 -35.61 4.75 -3.83
N ASN A 84 -35.44 4.68 -2.50
CA ASN A 84 -36.28 5.32 -1.47
C ASN A 84 -37.69 4.66 -1.33
N PRO A 85 -37.96 3.89 -0.25
CA PRO A 85 -37.02 3.46 0.80
C PRO A 85 -35.83 2.69 0.22
N TYR A 86 -34.72 2.74 0.96
CA TYR A 86 -33.49 2.01 0.69
C TYR A 86 -33.33 0.88 1.69
N SER A 87 -32.59 -0.17 1.29
CA SER A 87 -32.09 -1.19 2.21
C SER A 87 -30.64 -1.53 1.92
N ALA A 88 -29.93 -1.95 2.96
CA ALA A 88 -28.56 -2.42 2.90
C ALA A 88 -28.44 -3.70 3.75
N SER A 89 -27.85 -4.74 3.19
CA SER A 89 -27.50 -5.95 3.94
C SER A 89 -26.00 -6.22 3.94
N SER A 90 -25.55 -6.95 4.95
CA SER A 90 -24.14 -7.29 5.13
C SER A 90 -23.52 -8.01 3.92
N LEU A 91 -22.23 -7.77 3.74
CA LEU A 91 -21.33 -8.62 2.95
C LEU A 91 -20.85 -9.81 3.81
N ASN A 92 -20.32 -10.85 3.17
CA ASN A 92 -19.88 -12.07 3.86
C ASN A 92 -18.84 -11.83 4.98
N TRP A 93 -18.08 -10.72 4.91
CA TRP A 93 -17.02 -10.38 5.87
C TRP A 93 -17.51 -9.53 7.05
N ASN A 94 -18.63 -8.81 6.96
CA ASN A 94 -19.19 -7.99 8.04
C ASN A 94 -20.56 -8.46 8.57
N GLY A 95 -21.07 -9.59 8.09
CA GLY A 95 -22.36 -10.14 8.53
C GLY A 95 -22.35 -10.77 9.92
N ASN A 96 -21.23 -11.29 10.42
CA ASN A 96 -21.16 -11.93 11.74
C ASN A 96 -20.76 -10.91 12.83
N LEU A 97 -21.74 -10.44 13.59
CA LEU A 97 -21.53 -9.52 14.71
C LEU A 97 -21.64 -10.27 16.04
N SER A 98 -20.56 -10.35 16.80
CA SER A 98 -20.60 -10.77 18.21
C SER A 98 -21.38 -9.77 19.09
N PRO A 99 -21.83 -10.15 20.29
CA PRO A 99 -22.40 -9.21 21.27
C PRO A 99 -21.46 -8.02 21.53
N GLY A 100 -21.97 -6.80 21.36
CA GLY A 100 -21.19 -5.56 21.44
C GLY A 100 -20.28 -5.28 20.23
N GLY A 101 -20.36 -6.08 19.16
CA GLY A 101 -19.67 -5.84 17.90
C GLY A 101 -20.51 -5.03 16.92
N SER A 102 -19.86 -4.23 16.07
CA SER A 102 -20.52 -3.37 15.09
C SER A 102 -19.93 -3.56 13.69
N ALA A 103 -20.72 -3.22 12.66
CA ALA A 103 -20.25 -3.04 11.29
C ALA A 103 -20.72 -1.68 10.77
N SER A 104 -19.88 -1.00 9.99
CA SER A 104 -20.22 0.26 9.35
C SER A 104 -20.14 0.14 7.83
N PHE A 105 -21.07 0.80 7.15
CA PHE A 105 -21.10 0.91 5.70
C PHE A 105 -21.41 2.35 5.29
N GLY A 106 -20.92 2.78 4.13
CA GLY A 106 -21.02 4.15 3.68
C GLY A 106 -21.59 4.27 2.27
N PHE A 107 -22.09 5.45 1.94
CA PHE A 107 -22.62 5.73 0.62
C PHE A 107 -22.54 7.22 0.27
N GLN A 108 -22.53 7.49 -1.03
CA GLN A 108 -22.73 8.80 -1.61
C GLN A 108 -24.22 9.01 -1.89
N GLY A 109 -24.72 10.21 -1.60
CA GLY A 109 -26.06 10.65 -1.96
C GLY A 109 -26.07 11.98 -2.72
N GLN A 110 -27.17 12.23 -3.41
CA GLN A 110 -27.53 13.52 -3.98
C GLN A 110 -28.65 14.17 -3.18
N GLY A 111 -28.62 15.50 -3.09
CA GLY A 111 -29.61 16.33 -2.40
C GLY A 111 -29.00 17.31 -1.41
N ASN A 112 -29.79 18.32 -1.02
CA ASN A 112 -29.37 19.44 -0.18
C ASN A 112 -30.61 20.08 0.48
N PRO A 113 -30.68 20.21 1.83
CA PRO A 113 -29.69 19.73 2.79
C PRO A 113 -29.65 18.20 2.89
N ALA A 114 -28.48 17.66 3.23
CA ALA A 114 -28.33 16.24 3.55
C ALA A 114 -29.18 15.91 4.79
N GLU A 115 -30.07 14.93 4.65
CA GLU A 115 -31.05 14.55 5.66
C GLU A 115 -30.49 13.42 6.54
N ILE A 116 -30.48 13.63 7.86
CA ILE A 116 -30.21 12.58 8.85
C ILE A 116 -31.54 11.88 9.12
N VAL A 117 -31.54 10.55 8.97
CA VAL A 117 -32.76 9.71 9.02
C VAL A 117 -32.62 8.59 10.05
N THR A 118 -33.76 8.11 10.56
CA THR A 118 -33.78 6.94 11.44
C THR A 118 -33.54 5.66 10.63
N VAL A 119 -32.58 4.84 11.06
CA VAL A 119 -32.32 3.51 10.48
C VAL A 119 -33.25 2.47 11.13
N MET A 120 -33.85 1.62 10.31
CA MET A 120 -34.83 0.59 10.69
C MET A 120 -34.38 -0.79 10.19
N GLY A 121 -34.53 -1.85 10.97
CA GLY A 121 -34.08 -3.20 10.58
C GLY A 121 -34.12 -4.20 11.74
N ASP A 122 -33.61 -5.41 11.53
CA ASP A 122 -33.67 -6.49 12.54
C ASP A 122 -32.87 -6.18 13.82
N LEU A 123 -31.89 -5.26 13.73
CA LEU A 123 -31.14 -4.70 14.85
C LEU A 123 -31.49 -3.23 15.14
N CYS A 124 -32.35 -2.59 14.36
CA CYS A 124 -32.62 -1.16 14.43
C CYS A 124 -34.13 -0.91 14.59
N GLY A 125 -34.60 -0.68 15.81
CA GLY A 125 -35.99 -0.25 16.03
C GLY A 125 -36.71 -0.89 17.21
N GLY A 126 -37.56 -0.08 17.86
CA GLY A 126 -38.24 -0.43 19.10
C GLY A 126 -39.45 -1.36 18.97
N GLY A 127 -39.20 -2.67 18.83
CA GLY A 127 -40.02 -3.71 19.46
C GLY A 127 -41.20 -4.31 18.70
N SER A 128 -41.40 -5.62 18.91
CA SER A 128 -42.71 -6.26 18.90
C SER A 128 -42.75 -7.49 19.79
N THR A 129 -43.90 -7.71 20.40
CA THR A 129 -44.18 -8.75 21.40
C THR A 129 -44.14 -10.17 20.86
N SER A 130 -43.84 -11.11 21.75
CA SER A 130 -43.98 -12.56 21.58
C SER A 130 -45.22 -12.99 20.79
N SER A 131 -45.04 -13.89 19.83
CA SER A 131 -46.11 -14.80 19.38
C SER A 131 -45.54 -16.21 19.18
N SER A 132 -46.15 -17.18 19.85
CA SER A 132 -45.65 -18.56 19.94
C SER A 132 -46.46 -19.52 19.05
N SER A 133 -45.76 -20.21 18.14
CA SER A 133 -46.03 -21.59 17.69
C SER A 133 -47.48 -22.02 17.39
N SER A 134 -47.83 -22.14 16.12
CA SER A 134 -48.52 -23.33 15.55
C SER A 134 -48.60 -23.18 14.02
N SER A 135 -48.06 -24.04 13.15
CA SER A 135 -48.09 -25.52 13.03
C SER A 135 -49.37 -26.08 12.38
N SER A 136 -49.36 -26.26 11.05
CA SER A 136 -49.68 -27.54 10.39
C SER A 136 -49.58 -27.42 8.87
N SER A 137 -49.35 -28.56 8.20
CA SER A 137 -49.18 -28.66 6.75
C SER A 137 -50.43 -29.22 6.06
N SER A 138 -50.74 -28.71 4.87
CA SER A 138 -51.42 -29.46 3.81
C SER A 138 -51.10 -28.85 2.44
N SER A 139 -51.39 -29.58 1.37
CA SER A 139 -50.76 -29.43 0.05
C SER A 139 -51.78 -29.18 -1.08
N SER A 140 -51.30 -29.29 -2.34
CA SER A 140 -52.08 -29.48 -3.57
C SER A 140 -52.92 -28.30 -4.12
N SER A 141 -52.21 -27.44 -4.86
CA SER A 141 -52.36 -27.31 -6.33
C SER A 141 -53.71 -26.91 -6.97
N SER A 142 -53.64 -25.77 -7.68
CA SER A 142 -53.91 -25.59 -9.13
C SER A 142 -55.24 -24.97 -9.61
N SER A 143 -55.09 -24.19 -10.70
CA SER A 143 -56.09 -23.73 -11.67
C SER A 143 -57.16 -22.71 -11.21
N SER A 144 -57.59 -21.74 -12.03
CA SER A 144 -57.03 -21.20 -13.29
C SER A 144 -57.81 -19.98 -13.80
N SER A 145 -57.12 -19.07 -14.51
CA SER A 145 -57.70 -18.00 -15.36
C SER A 145 -58.52 -16.92 -14.61
N SER A 146 -58.85 -15.74 -15.16
CA SER A 146 -58.70 -15.14 -16.50
C SER A 146 -58.67 -13.58 -16.32
N SER A 147 -58.26 -12.67 -17.20
CA SER A 147 -57.46 -12.63 -18.43
C SER A 147 -57.58 -11.20 -19.03
N SER A 148 -56.49 -10.42 -19.11
CA SER A 148 -56.27 -9.32 -20.09
C SER A 148 -54.82 -8.82 -19.95
N SER A 149 -53.95 -8.63 -20.95
CA SER A 149 -54.00 -8.27 -22.39
C SER A 149 -54.35 -6.79 -22.66
N SER A 150 -53.57 -5.97 -23.37
CA SER A 150 -52.24 -6.09 -24.02
C SER A 150 -51.60 -4.66 -24.10
N SER A 151 -50.52 -4.28 -24.79
CA SER A 151 -49.60 -4.81 -25.84
C SER A 151 -48.38 -3.85 -25.88
N SER A 152 -47.09 -4.18 -26.05
CA SER A 152 -46.31 -5.14 -26.86
C SER A 152 -45.64 -4.55 -28.14
N SER A 153 -44.42 -4.01 -28.01
CA SER A 153 -43.38 -3.83 -29.06
C SER A 153 -42.10 -3.27 -28.39
N SER A 154 -40.85 -3.71 -28.57
CA SER A 154 -40.13 -4.59 -29.52
C SER A 154 -39.69 -3.98 -30.87
N SER A 155 -38.51 -4.43 -31.35
CA SER A 155 -37.67 -3.93 -32.47
C SER A 155 -37.05 -2.53 -32.31
N SER A 156 -35.81 -2.15 -32.68
CA SER A 156 -34.52 -2.79 -33.09
C SER A 156 -33.93 -2.24 -34.40
N SER A 157 -32.59 -2.17 -34.45
CA SER A 157 -31.70 -2.32 -35.63
C SER A 157 -31.83 -1.39 -36.85
N SER A 158 -30.80 -0.58 -37.12
CA SER A 158 -29.97 -0.58 -38.35
C SER A 158 -28.98 0.61 -38.34
N SER A 159 -27.73 0.62 -38.84
CA SER A 159 -26.91 -0.25 -39.74
C SER A 159 -26.89 0.10 -41.25
N SER A 160 -26.03 1.05 -41.63
CA SER A 160 -25.38 1.16 -42.96
C SER A 160 -24.27 2.23 -42.86
N SER A 161 -22.99 2.05 -43.24
CA SER A 161 -22.31 1.37 -44.36
C SER A 161 -22.22 2.18 -45.66
N SER A 162 -21.02 2.70 -45.96
CA SER A 162 -20.51 2.80 -47.34
C SER A 162 -19.00 3.05 -47.33
N SER A 163 -18.27 2.24 -48.09
CA SER A 163 -16.87 2.49 -48.46
C SER A 163 -16.80 3.36 -49.71
N ASN A 164 -15.65 4.01 -49.93
CA ASN A 164 -15.22 4.28 -51.30
C ASN A 164 -13.70 4.27 -51.42
N SER A 165 -13.20 3.88 -52.60
CA SER A 165 -11.78 3.71 -52.88
C SER A 165 -11.26 4.79 -53.82
N SER A 166 -9.95 5.04 -53.79
CA SER A 166 -9.18 5.40 -54.98
C SER A 166 -7.68 5.29 -54.71
N SER A 167 -6.92 4.98 -55.76
CA SER A 167 -5.47 4.82 -55.72
C SER A 167 -4.81 5.59 -56.86
N SER A 168 -3.66 6.20 -56.60
CA SER A 168 -2.66 6.70 -57.57
C SER A 168 -1.40 7.07 -56.77
N ASN A 169 -0.18 6.57 -56.98
CA ASN A 169 0.57 6.07 -58.15
C ASN A 169 1.48 7.13 -58.82
N SER A 170 2.68 7.25 -58.27
CA SER A 170 3.93 7.80 -58.84
C SER A 170 5.08 7.09 -58.09
N SER A 171 6.10 6.40 -58.63
CA SER A 171 6.84 6.46 -59.91
C SER A 171 7.30 7.88 -60.26
N THR A 172 8.59 8.22 -60.34
CA THR A 172 9.86 7.45 -60.35
C THR A 172 10.97 8.39 -59.78
N THR A 173 12.21 7.98 -59.45
CA THR A 173 13.27 7.46 -60.34
C THR A 173 14.43 6.81 -59.58
N SER A 174 15.11 5.86 -60.21
CA SER A 174 16.39 5.30 -59.78
C SER A 174 17.57 6.25 -60.07
N SER A 175 18.64 6.14 -59.28
CA SER A 175 20.02 6.45 -59.69
C SER A 175 21.00 5.73 -58.78
N SER A 176 21.87 4.90 -59.37
CA SER A 176 22.94 4.19 -58.68
C SER A 176 24.29 4.58 -59.29
N SER A 177 25.25 4.96 -58.45
CA SER A 177 26.65 5.04 -58.84
C SER A 177 27.55 4.99 -57.61
N SER A 178 28.39 3.96 -57.54
CA SER A 178 29.49 3.86 -56.59
C SER A 178 30.71 4.64 -57.09
N SER A 179 31.56 5.08 -56.15
CA SER A 179 32.94 5.43 -56.45
C SER A 179 33.84 5.02 -55.28
N SER A 180 34.87 4.23 -55.59
CA SER A 180 35.89 3.80 -54.65
C SER A 180 37.25 4.38 -55.05
N SER A 181 38.04 4.82 -54.08
CA SER A 181 39.48 5.01 -54.24
C SER A 181 40.17 4.96 -52.88
N SER A 182 41.38 4.41 -52.84
CA SER A 182 42.10 4.07 -51.60
C SER A 182 43.57 4.48 -51.69
N SER A 183 44.16 4.80 -50.53
CA SER A 183 45.59 4.70 -50.26
C SER A 183 45.83 4.75 -48.73
N SER A 184 46.64 3.95 -48.01
CA SER A 184 47.60 2.85 -48.28
C SER A 184 49.09 3.18 -48.01
N SER A 185 49.56 2.94 -46.78
CA SER A 185 50.98 2.76 -46.39
C SER A 185 51.02 2.34 -44.90
N SER A 186 51.31 1.08 -44.51
CA SER A 186 52.65 0.45 -44.38
C SER A 186 53.47 0.99 -43.17
N SER A 187 54.17 0.19 -42.35
CA SER A 187 54.48 -1.25 -42.39
C SER A 187 55.15 -1.74 -41.09
N SER A 188 55.26 -3.08 -40.92
CA SER A 188 56.18 -3.85 -40.04
C SER A 188 56.11 -3.64 -38.52
N SER A 189 56.00 -4.65 -37.63
CA SER A 189 56.36 -6.08 -37.57
C SER A 189 57.80 -6.41 -37.14
N SER A 190 57.97 -6.90 -35.90
CA SER A 190 59.06 -7.80 -35.48
C SER A 190 58.63 -8.59 -34.23
N SER A 191 59.08 -9.84 -34.12
CA SER A 191 58.61 -10.79 -33.09
C SER A 191 59.72 -11.74 -32.62
N SER A 192 59.75 -12.06 -31.33
CA SER A 192 60.51 -13.17 -30.75
C SER A 192 59.84 -13.62 -29.44
N SER A 193 59.31 -14.83 -29.28
CA SER A 193 59.99 -16.15 -29.22
C SER A 193 60.95 -16.25 -28.02
N SER A 194 60.52 -16.69 -26.83
CA SER A 194 60.08 -18.05 -26.41
C SER A 194 61.20 -18.93 -25.86
N SER A 195 61.11 -19.34 -24.60
CA SER A 195 61.89 -20.46 -24.02
C SER A 195 61.14 -21.08 -22.84
N SER A 196 61.06 -22.40 -22.80
CA SER A 196 60.30 -23.20 -21.81
C SER A 196 61.23 -23.96 -20.84
N SER A 197 60.69 -24.92 -20.08
CA SER A 197 61.34 -25.82 -19.09
C SER A 197 61.59 -25.20 -17.70
N SER A 198 61.49 -25.95 -16.58
CA SER A 198 61.06 -27.35 -16.38
C SER A 198 60.54 -27.61 -14.96
N SER A 199 59.72 -28.65 -14.81
CA SER A 199 59.19 -29.17 -13.54
C SER A 199 60.19 -30.04 -12.75
N SER A 200 60.14 -29.98 -11.42
CA SER A 200 60.68 -31.04 -10.54
C SER A 200 59.89 -31.13 -9.24
N SER A 201 59.44 -32.32 -8.87
CA SER A 201 58.62 -32.62 -7.68
C SER A 201 59.36 -33.48 -6.66
N SER A 202 59.18 -33.22 -5.36
CA SER A 202 59.46 -34.17 -4.27
C SER A 202 58.60 -33.83 -3.04
N SER A 203 58.45 -34.79 -2.12
CA SER A 203 57.30 -34.82 -1.20
C SER A 203 57.66 -35.28 0.23
N SER A 204 56.87 -34.80 1.21
CA SER A 204 56.75 -35.32 2.60
C SER A 204 58.02 -35.20 3.49
N SER A 205 57.97 -35.32 4.83
CA SER A 205 56.87 -35.73 5.73
C SER A 205 56.88 -35.03 7.11
N SER A 206 55.67 -34.83 7.65
CA SER A 206 55.27 -34.74 9.07
C SER A 206 56.30 -34.54 10.21
N SER A 207 56.07 -33.54 11.04
CA SER A 207 56.12 -33.67 12.51
C SER A 207 55.13 -32.72 13.19
N SER A 208 54.52 -33.15 14.30
CA SER A 208 53.42 -32.44 14.96
C SER A 208 53.88 -31.64 16.18
N SER A 209 53.42 -30.39 16.31
CA SER A 209 53.48 -29.62 17.55
C SER A 209 52.20 -28.80 17.73
N SER A 210 51.47 -29.04 18.81
CA SER A 210 50.22 -28.36 19.14
C SER A 210 50.46 -26.93 19.65
N SER A 211 49.90 -25.94 18.95
CA SER A 211 49.78 -24.56 19.45
C SER A 211 48.34 -24.08 19.27
N SER A 212 47.66 -23.78 20.37
CA SER A 212 46.29 -23.27 20.39
C SER A 212 46.24 -21.80 19.91
N SER A 213 46.10 -21.60 18.61
CA SER A 213 45.88 -20.28 18.00
C SER A 213 44.39 -19.96 17.93
N SER A 214 43.92 -19.05 18.77
CA SER A 214 42.58 -18.45 18.67
C SER A 214 42.52 -17.54 17.43
N SER A 215 42.07 -18.09 16.30
CA SER A 215 42.03 -17.39 15.00
C SER A 215 40.84 -16.44 14.89
N SER A 216 40.90 -15.31 15.59
CA SER A 216 39.95 -14.19 15.43
C SER A 216 40.45 -13.18 14.39
N SER A 217 40.40 -13.56 13.11
CA SER A 217 40.59 -12.67 11.96
C SER A 217 40.27 -13.42 10.65
N GLY A 218 39.56 -12.85 9.66
CA GLY A 218 38.84 -11.56 9.61
C GLY A 218 37.32 -11.68 9.75
N LEU A 219 36.62 -10.55 9.69
CA LEU A 219 35.16 -10.45 9.79
C LEU A 219 34.46 -10.78 8.46
N PRO A 220 33.40 -11.61 8.43
CA PRO A 220 32.43 -11.61 7.34
C PRO A 220 31.40 -10.49 7.57
N VAL A 221 31.70 -9.28 7.07
CA VAL A 221 30.76 -8.13 7.08
C VAL A 221 30.85 -7.41 5.74
N ALA A 222 30.07 -7.91 4.78
CA ALA A 222 29.72 -7.27 3.51
C ALA A 222 28.44 -7.97 3.01
N GLY A 223 27.33 -7.70 3.69
CA GLY A 223 26.01 -8.25 3.35
C GLY A 223 25.42 -7.62 2.09
N ASP A 224 24.28 -8.14 1.64
CA ASP A 224 23.57 -7.77 0.41
C ASP A 224 22.78 -6.45 0.52
N TRP A 225 23.41 -5.48 1.19
CA TRP A 225 22.95 -4.10 1.24
C TRP A 225 23.09 -3.43 -0.13
N LEU A 226 22.13 -2.56 -0.41
CA LEU A 226 22.05 -1.76 -1.62
C LEU A 226 22.44 -0.31 -1.31
N HIS A 227 22.92 0.42 -2.32
CA HIS A 227 23.40 1.79 -2.22
C HIS A 227 22.87 2.65 -3.37
N VAL A 228 22.86 3.98 -3.20
CA VAL A 228 22.43 4.92 -4.24
C VAL A 228 23.62 5.49 -5.02
N GLU A 229 23.59 5.36 -6.35
CA GLU A 229 24.54 5.94 -7.31
C GLU A 229 23.78 6.75 -8.36
N GLY A 230 23.67 8.08 -8.15
CA GLY A 230 22.91 8.95 -9.05
C GLY A 230 21.42 8.64 -9.00
N ASN A 231 20.80 8.37 -10.16
CA ASN A 231 19.41 7.89 -10.26
C ASN A 231 19.23 6.37 -10.13
N THR A 232 20.29 5.63 -9.80
CA THR A 232 20.33 4.16 -9.84
C THR A 232 20.54 3.58 -8.43
N ILE A 233 19.85 2.49 -8.10
CA ILE A 233 20.18 1.65 -6.93
C ILE A 233 21.14 0.54 -7.39
N VAL A 234 22.24 0.37 -6.67
CA VAL A 234 23.31 -0.61 -6.95
C VAL A 234 23.54 -1.56 -5.77
N ASP A 235 24.10 -2.74 -6.03
CA ASP A 235 24.59 -3.66 -4.99
C ASP A 235 25.95 -3.22 -4.40
N ASN A 236 26.43 -3.96 -3.40
CA ASN A 236 27.74 -3.73 -2.77
C ASN A 236 28.97 -3.89 -3.70
N ARG A 237 28.75 -4.19 -5.00
CA ARG A 237 29.75 -4.33 -6.06
C ARG A 237 29.62 -3.24 -7.13
N GLY A 238 28.68 -2.30 -6.98
CA GLY A 238 28.41 -1.21 -7.92
C GLY A 238 27.59 -1.62 -9.15
N ARG A 239 26.95 -2.80 -9.14
CA ARG A 239 26.09 -3.26 -10.24
C ARG A 239 24.66 -2.81 -9.99
N ALA A 240 24.00 -2.21 -10.99
CA ALA A 240 22.61 -1.80 -10.86
C ALA A 240 21.68 -2.99 -10.53
N VAL A 241 20.62 -2.75 -9.76
CA VAL A 241 19.54 -3.70 -9.48
C VAL A 241 18.19 -3.03 -9.72
N TRP A 242 17.15 -3.80 -10.05
CA TRP A 242 15.82 -3.26 -10.31
C TRP A 242 14.80 -3.83 -9.32
N LEU A 243 14.46 -3.03 -8.31
CA LEU A 243 13.39 -3.30 -7.35
C LEU A 243 12.04 -3.26 -8.08
N THR A 244 11.39 -4.43 -8.19
CA THR A 244 10.11 -4.63 -8.87
C THR A 244 9.24 -5.54 -8.00
N GLY A 245 8.34 -4.94 -7.23
CA GLY A 245 7.68 -5.62 -6.12
C GLY A 245 6.18 -5.34 -6.00
N ALA A 246 5.61 -5.67 -4.85
CA ALA A 246 4.21 -5.42 -4.53
C ALA A 246 3.96 -5.30 -3.02
N ASN A 247 2.86 -4.67 -2.63
CA ASN A 247 2.57 -4.33 -1.24
C ASN A 247 1.74 -5.44 -0.57
N TRP A 248 2.11 -5.85 0.65
CA TRP A 248 1.32 -6.78 1.48
C TRP A 248 0.94 -6.10 2.80
N PHE A 249 -0.27 -5.54 2.88
CA PHE A 249 -0.70 -4.76 4.05
C PHE A 249 -1.31 -5.62 5.18
N GLY A 250 -1.37 -5.06 6.38
CA GLY A 250 -2.03 -5.64 7.57
C GLY A 250 -1.32 -5.37 8.90
N PHE A 251 -0.01 -5.14 8.91
CA PHE A 251 0.70 -4.72 10.15
C PHE A 251 0.36 -3.26 10.54
N ASN A 252 -0.11 -2.46 9.58
CA ASN A 252 -0.72 -1.15 9.78
C ASN A 252 -2.14 -1.19 10.36
N ALA A 253 -2.86 -2.32 10.20
CA ALA A 253 -4.27 -2.44 10.51
C ALA A 253 -4.57 -2.90 11.96
N SER A 254 -5.86 -2.97 12.31
CA SER A 254 -6.36 -3.45 13.62
C SER A 254 -5.82 -4.83 14.01
N GLU A 255 -5.59 -5.68 13.01
CA GLU A 255 -5.17 -7.06 13.09
C GLU A 255 -3.70 -7.23 13.53
N ARG A 256 -2.88 -6.16 13.43
CA ARG A 256 -1.44 -6.12 13.78
C ARG A 256 -0.58 -7.20 13.11
N VAL A 257 -1.03 -7.74 11.98
CA VAL A 257 -0.39 -8.83 11.23
C VAL A 257 -0.85 -8.78 9.78
N PHE A 258 -0.05 -9.30 8.85
CA PHE A 258 -0.44 -9.48 7.44
C PHE A 258 -1.88 -9.98 7.28
N HIS A 259 -2.66 -9.27 6.48
CA HIS A 259 -3.97 -9.75 6.09
C HIS A 259 -3.85 -11.05 5.28
N GLY A 260 -4.84 -11.91 5.43
CA GLY A 260 -4.90 -13.21 4.74
C GLY A 260 -4.35 -14.39 5.52
N LEU A 261 -3.57 -14.21 6.61
CA LEU A 261 -3.07 -15.34 7.43
C LEU A 261 -4.18 -16.10 8.20
N TRP A 262 -5.43 -15.64 8.12
CA TRP A 262 -6.63 -16.39 8.51
C TRP A 262 -7.08 -17.43 7.46
N SER A 263 -6.52 -17.41 6.24
CA SER A 263 -6.87 -18.28 5.11
C SER A 263 -5.63 -18.92 4.47
N ALA A 264 -4.64 -18.09 4.09
CA ALA A 264 -3.40 -18.53 3.46
C ALA A 264 -2.44 -19.21 4.45
N HIS A 265 -1.60 -20.10 3.92
CA HIS A 265 -0.42 -20.65 4.60
C HIS A 265 0.80 -19.78 4.27
N HIS A 266 1.40 -19.16 5.30
CA HIS A 266 2.43 -18.12 5.21
C HIS A 266 3.59 -18.48 4.26
N GLU A 267 4.26 -19.61 4.52
CA GLU A 267 5.41 -20.08 3.73
C GLU A 267 5.08 -20.34 2.26
N THR A 268 4.02 -21.08 1.96
CA THR A 268 3.64 -21.35 0.56
C THR A 268 3.10 -20.13 -0.17
N PHE A 269 2.54 -19.14 0.55
CA PHE A 269 2.09 -17.88 -0.04
C PHE A 269 3.28 -16.98 -0.40
N MET A 270 4.28 -16.86 0.48
CA MET A 270 5.55 -16.19 0.14
C MET A 270 6.27 -16.87 -1.02
N GLN A 271 6.29 -18.21 -1.07
CA GLN A 271 6.84 -18.94 -2.20
C GLN A 271 6.09 -18.62 -3.50
N ALA A 272 4.76 -18.51 -3.47
CA ALA A 272 3.94 -18.17 -4.63
C ALA A 272 4.13 -16.71 -5.11
N ILE A 273 4.52 -15.80 -4.20
CA ILE A 273 4.94 -14.41 -4.50
C ILE A 273 6.31 -14.42 -5.19
N ALA A 274 7.31 -15.11 -4.64
CA ALA A 274 8.65 -15.22 -5.21
C ALA A 274 8.67 -15.94 -6.58
N ASP A 275 7.90 -17.03 -6.72
CA ASP A 275 7.74 -17.77 -7.98
C ASP A 275 7.04 -16.94 -9.07
N ARG A 276 6.37 -15.83 -8.69
CA ARG A 276 5.81 -14.80 -9.56
C ARG A 276 6.66 -13.53 -9.67
N GLY A 277 7.95 -13.62 -9.35
CA GLY A 277 8.95 -12.63 -9.74
C GLY A 277 8.92 -11.28 -9.02
N ILE A 278 7.99 -11.10 -8.07
CA ILE A 278 8.03 -10.03 -7.07
C ILE A 278 9.34 -10.21 -6.30
N ASN A 279 10.28 -9.27 -6.41
CA ASN A 279 11.61 -9.40 -5.79
C ASN A 279 11.76 -8.60 -4.49
N ILE A 280 10.82 -7.69 -4.22
CA ILE A 280 10.68 -6.95 -2.95
C ILE A 280 9.21 -6.89 -2.52
N ILE A 281 8.96 -6.91 -1.21
CA ILE A 281 7.62 -6.67 -0.63
C ILE A 281 7.66 -5.37 0.19
N ARG A 282 6.82 -4.39 -0.14
CA ARG A 282 6.53 -3.22 0.72
C ARG A 282 5.55 -3.67 1.79
N VAL A 283 5.89 -3.48 3.07
CA VAL A 283 5.13 -3.97 4.23
C VAL A 283 4.61 -2.78 5.04
N PRO A 284 3.38 -2.34 4.76
CA PRO A 284 2.62 -1.42 5.61
C PRO A 284 2.53 -1.89 7.07
N ILE A 285 3.26 -1.18 7.94
CA ILE A 285 3.20 -1.22 9.40
C ILE A 285 2.71 0.13 9.94
N SER A 286 2.60 0.28 11.25
CA SER A 286 2.13 1.50 11.91
C SER A 286 3.07 1.88 13.05
N THR A 287 3.20 3.19 13.31
CA THR A 287 4.02 3.71 14.41
C THR A 287 3.56 3.15 15.77
N GLU A 288 2.24 3.03 15.97
CA GLU A 288 1.71 2.38 17.18
C GLU A 288 2.17 0.92 17.33
N LEU A 289 2.19 0.11 16.27
CA LEU A 289 2.66 -1.28 16.40
C LEU A 289 4.18 -1.36 16.64
N LEU A 290 4.97 -0.50 16.00
CA LEU A 290 6.41 -0.43 16.29
C LEU A 290 6.66 0.00 17.74
N TYR A 291 5.85 0.91 18.28
CA TYR A 291 5.91 1.33 19.69
C TYR A 291 5.43 0.21 20.64
N GLU A 292 4.41 -0.56 20.26
CA GLU A 292 4.00 -1.76 20.99
C GLU A 292 5.13 -2.79 21.06
N TRP A 293 5.73 -3.15 19.91
CA TRP A 293 6.88 -4.06 19.83
C TRP A 293 8.08 -3.58 20.64
N LYS A 294 8.44 -2.30 20.52
CA LYS A 294 9.55 -1.66 21.27
C LYS A 294 9.37 -1.76 22.78
N ASN A 295 8.13 -1.71 23.26
CA ASN A 295 7.80 -1.83 24.68
C ASN A 295 7.45 -3.27 25.13
N GLY A 296 7.53 -4.27 24.24
CA GLY A 296 7.19 -5.66 24.54
C GLY A 296 5.69 -5.91 24.75
N ILE A 297 4.84 -5.05 24.18
CA ILE A 297 3.38 -5.15 24.19
C ILE A 297 2.96 -5.92 22.93
N PHE A 298 2.10 -6.93 23.11
CA PHE A 298 1.63 -7.77 22.01
C PHE A 298 0.11 -7.99 22.13
N LYS A 299 -0.63 -7.46 21.15
CA LYS A 299 -2.06 -7.75 20.95
C LYS A 299 -2.23 -9.15 20.31
N PRO A 300 -3.36 -9.84 20.51
CA PRO A 300 -3.67 -11.08 19.78
C PRO A 300 -3.70 -10.85 18.26
N VAL A 301 -3.15 -11.79 17.49
CA VAL A 301 -3.09 -11.75 16.03
C VAL A 301 -4.15 -12.65 15.39
N ASN A 302 -4.68 -12.25 14.23
CA ASN A 302 -5.67 -13.03 13.49
C ASN A 302 -5.00 -14.02 12.52
N VAL A 303 -4.62 -15.19 13.02
CA VAL A 303 -3.94 -16.25 12.25
C VAL A 303 -4.67 -17.59 12.38
N ASN A 304 -4.84 -18.29 11.27
CA ASN A 304 -5.39 -19.64 11.23
C ASN A 304 -4.27 -20.66 11.48
N THR A 305 -4.10 -21.04 12.75
CA THR A 305 -3.07 -22.00 13.20
C THR A 305 -3.33 -23.45 12.79
N TYR A 306 -4.50 -23.77 12.21
CA TYR A 306 -4.71 -25.08 11.57
C TYR A 306 -4.05 -25.11 10.17
N ALA A 307 -4.12 -24.01 9.43
CA ALA A 307 -3.38 -23.82 8.17
C ALA A 307 -1.90 -23.47 8.40
N ASN A 308 -1.58 -22.84 9.54
CA ASN A 308 -0.24 -22.35 9.91
C ASN A 308 0.18 -22.86 11.30
N PRO A 309 0.38 -24.18 11.50
CA PRO A 309 0.68 -24.76 12.81
C PRO A 309 2.02 -24.28 13.40
N GLU A 310 2.93 -23.78 12.56
CA GLU A 310 4.21 -23.22 12.97
C GLU A 310 4.13 -21.76 13.41
N LEU A 311 2.96 -21.12 13.27
CA LEU A 311 2.66 -19.80 13.84
C LEU A 311 1.91 -19.89 15.18
N GLU A 312 1.62 -21.10 15.69
CA GLU A 312 0.91 -21.27 16.96
C GLU A 312 1.70 -20.67 18.14
N GLY A 313 1.07 -19.71 18.85
CA GLY A 313 1.65 -19.04 20.00
C GLY A 313 2.67 -17.93 19.68
N LEU A 314 2.93 -17.64 18.40
CA LEU A 314 3.77 -16.50 18.02
C LEU A 314 3.00 -15.17 18.13
N ASN A 315 3.70 -14.11 18.54
CA ASN A 315 3.19 -12.74 18.45
C ASN A 315 3.53 -12.09 17.10
N SER A 316 2.97 -10.90 16.82
CA SER A 316 3.16 -10.18 15.56
C SER A 316 4.63 -9.90 15.21
N LEU A 317 5.48 -9.59 16.19
CA LEU A 317 6.93 -9.39 15.96
C LEU A 317 7.62 -10.69 15.56
N GLN A 318 7.28 -11.81 16.21
CA GLN A 318 7.83 -13.13 15.88
C GLN A 318 7.34 -13.64 14.52
N ILE A 319 6.12 -13.28 14.11
CA ILE A 319 5.61 -13.55 12.76
C ILE A 319 6.40 -12.75 11.73
N PHE A 320 6.64 -11.45 11.96
CA PHE A 320 7.48 -10.62 11.10
C PHE A 320 8.94 -11.10 11.05
N ASP A 321 9.53 -11.49 12.19
CA ASP A 321 10.86 -12.13 12.23
C ASP A 321 10.90 -13.43 11.40
N ARG A 322 9.81 -14.21 11.36
CA ARG A 322 9.67 -15.38 10.48
C ARG A 322 9.49 -14.99 9.02
N THR A 323 8.77 -13.91 8.71
CA THR A 323 8.69 -13.36 7.34
C THR A 323 10.08 -13.04 6.80
N LEU A 324 10.94 -12.39 7.60
CA LEU A 324 12.32 -12.12 7.18
C LEU A 324 13.12 -13.41 6.92
N GLN A 325 12.97 -14.44 7.76
CA GLN A 325 13.62 -15.75 7.56
C GLN A 325 13.11 -16.48 6.31
N LEU A 326 11.84 -16.32 5.95
CA LEU A 326 11.26 -16.89 4.73
C LEU A 326 11.68 -16.13 3.48
N ALA A 327 11.77 -14.80 3.56
CA ALA A 327 12.23 -13.96 2.45
C ALA A 327 13.71 -14.25 2.09
N ASP A 328 14.58 -14.31 3.10
CA ASP A 328 15.98 -14.77 3.01
C ASP A 328 16.10 -16.08 2.23
N GLN A 329 15.34 -17.11 2.64
CA GLN A 329 15.33 -18.44 2.00
C GLN A 329 14.78 -18.45 0.57
N MET A 330 14.10 -17.39 0.13
CA MET A 330 13.43 -17.29 -1.18
C MET A 330 14.07 -16.25 -2.11
N GLY A 331 15.20 -15.62 -1.72
CA GLY A 331 15.83 -14.54 -2.49
C GLY A 331 14.98 -13.26 -2.60
N LEU A 332 13.94 -13.14 -1.77
CA LEU A 332 13.11 -11.96 -1.60
C LEU A 332 13.81 -10.96 -0.68
N LYS A 333 13.59 -9.67 -0.91
CA LYS A 333 13.90 -8.62 0.05
C LYS A 333 12.62 -7.97 0.57
N ILE A 334 12.71 -7.27 1.70
CA ILE A 334 11.59 -6.63 2.39
C ILE A 334 11.90 -5.14 2.56
N MET A 335 10.86 -4.32 2.40
CA MET A 335 10.84 -2.91 2.71
C MET A 335 9.76 -2.66 3.77
N LEU A 336 10.11 -1.96 4.84
CA LEU A 336 9.15 -1.62 5.90
C LEU A 336 8.64 -0.21 5.66
N ASP A 337 7.32 -0.03 5.68
CA ASP A 337 6.61 1.22 5.42
C ASP A 337 5.82 1.60 6.67
N VAL A 338 6.07 2.78 7.26
CA VAL A 338 5.18 3.32 8.29
C VAL A 338 3.97 3.96 7.62
N HIS A 339 2.95 3.13 7.47
CA HIS A 339 1.75 3.43 6.71
C HIS A 339 0.72 4.29 7.44
N SER A 340 0.92 4.48 8.76
CA SER A 340 0.10 5.34 9.60
C SER A 340 0.67 5.50 11.01
N ALA A 341 0.49 6.68 11.59
CA ALA A 341 0.73 6.91 13.01
C ALA A 341 -0.09 5.96 13.92
N LYS A 342 -1.38 5.77 13.62
CA LYS A 342 -2.30 4.89 14.35
C LYS A 342 -2.63 3.62 13.59
N ALA A 343 -2.63 2.53 14.33
CA ALA A 343 -2.76 1.18 13.80
C ALA A 343 -4.24 0.79 13.67
N ASP A 344 -4.81 1.12 12.53
CA ASP A 344 -6.24 1.14 12.21
C ASP A 344 -6.43 0.86 10.71
N ASN A 345 -7.56 0.26 10.31
CA ASN A 345 -7.80 -0.16 8.91
C ASN A 345 -8.04 1.04 7.97
N SER A 346 -8.37 2.21 8.52
CA SER A 346 -8.40 3.51 7.82
C SER A 346 -7.32 4.48 8.35
N GLY A 347 -6.28 3.96 9.00
CA GLY A 347 -5.24 4.77 9.67
C GLY A 347 -4.45 5.69 8.74
N HIS A 348 -4.35 5.33 7.45
CA HIS A 348 -3.69 6.12 6.39
C HIS A 348 -4.43 7.44 6.07
N VAL A 349 -5.69 7.62 6.49
CA VAL A 349 -6.45 8.87 6.30
C VAL A 349 -6.03 9.96 7.32
N ALA A 350 -5.01 9.70 8.14
CA ALA A 350 -4.37 10.72 8.97
C ALA A 350 -3.20 11.36 8.20
N PRO A 351 -3.24 12.67 7.88
CA PRO A 351 -2.26 13.31 6.98
C PRO A 351 -0.81 13.41 7.49
N LEU A 352 -0.53 12.96 8.72
CA LEU A 352 0.74 13.17 9.43
C LEU A 352 1.12 11.96 10.30
N TRP A 353 2.43 11.77 10.43
CA TRP A 353 3.17 10.80 11.28
C TRP A 353 2.90 10.86 12.79
N TYR A 354 1.92 11.65 13.24
CA TYR A 354 1.51 11.75 14.63
C TYR A 354 -0.02 11.82 14.76
N ASN A 355 -0.57 11.12 15.76
CA ASN A 355 -2.00 11.11 16.03
C ASN A 355 -2.28 10.71 17.50
N GLY A 356 -2.89 11.63 18.24
CA GLY A 356 -3.20 11.46 19.67
C GLY A 356 -1.96 11.24 20.52
N ASP A 357 -1.89 10.07 21.18
CA ASP A 357 -0.74 9.68 22.01
C ASP A 357 0.52 9.29 21.20
N ILE A 358 0.39 9.09 19.88
CA ILE A 358 1.54 8.90 18.98
C ILE A 358 2.07 10.26 18.60
N THR A 359 3.32 10.54 18.97
CA THR A 359 3.98 11.84 18.78
C THR A 359 5.16 11.72 17.81
N GLU A 360 5.63 12.85 17.27
CA GLU A 360 6.79 12.90 16.38
C GLU A 360 8.05 12.25 17.00
N GLU A 361 8.29 12.40 18.31
CA GLU A 361 9.45 11.75 18.95
C GLU A 361 9.24 10.22 19.05
N ILE A 362 8.00 9.74 19.24
CA ILE A 362 7.68 8.30 19.20
C ILE A 362 7.93 7.74 17.79
N PHE A 363 7.56 8.48 16.74
CA PHE A 363 7.90 8.14 15.36
C PHE A 363 9.42 7.95 15.19
N TYR A 364 10.24 8.92 15.63
CA TYR A 364 11.70 8.77 15.59
C TYR A 364 12.22 7.57 16.41
N GLU A 365 11.85 7.43 17.69
CA GLU A 365 12.40 6.37 18.55
C GLU A 365 11.91 4.95 18.18
N THR A 366 10.82 4.83 17.43
CA THR A 366 10.42 3.56 16.80
C THR A 366 11.27 3.23 15.57
N TRP A 367 11.55 4.20 14.71
CA TRP A 367 12.47 4.02 13.58
C TRP A 367 13.90 3.67 14.05
N GLU A 368 14.41 4.36 15.08
CA GLU A 368 15.70 4.03 15.71
C GLU A 368 15.73 2.61 16.28
N TRP A 369 14.62 2.13 16.85
CA TRP A 369 14.50 0.76 17.36
C TRP A 369 14.49 -0.29 16.24
N VAL A 370 13.77 -0.05 15.15
CA VAL A 370 13.78 -0.92 13.95
C VAL A 370 15.20 -1.00 13.37
N ALA A 371 15.84 0.15 13.16
CA ALA A 371 17.21 0.23 12.67
C ALA A 371 18.19 -0.51 13.59
N ALA A 372 18.11 -0.29 14.91
CA ALA A 372 19.00 -0.92 15.88
C ALA A 372 18.82 -2.45 15.94
N ARG A 373 17.59 -2.93 15.74
CA ARG A 373 17.21 -4.35 15.75
C ARG A 373 17.68 -5.08 14.48
N TYR A 374 17.48 -4.48 13.30
CA TYR A 374 17.63 -5.16 12.01
C TYR A 374 18.89 -4.80 11.21
N LYS A 375 19.77 -3.91 11.69
CA LYS A 375 21.03 -3.51 11.01
C LYS A 375 22.01 -4.61 10.58
N ASN A 376 21.82 -5.85 11.02
CA ASN A 376 22.62 -7.01 10.62
C ASN A 376 21.81 -8.02 9.76
N ASN A 377 20.64 -7.61 9.25
CA ASN A 377 19.76 -8.41 8.41
C ASN A 377 19.47 -7.66 7.10
N ASP A 378 20.24 -8.02 6.08
CA ASP A 378 20.19 -7.56 4.70
C ASP A 378 19.06 -8.20 3.87
N THR A 379 18.07 -8.83 4.52
CA THR A 379 16.75 -9.07 3.93
C THR A 379 15.87 -7.83 4.04
N LEU A 380 16.00 -7.06 5.13
CA LEU A 380 15.25 -5.82 5.36
C LEU A 380 16.09 -4.62 4.92
N ILE A 381 16.04 -4.33 3.61
CA ILE A 381 16.98 -3.44 2.91
C ILE A 381 16.58 -1.96 2.87
N ALA A 382 15.31 -1.65 3.17
CA ALA A 382 14.74 -0.33 2.94
C ALA A 382 13.67 0.04 3.98
N TYR A 383 13.60 1.33 4.32
CA TYR A 383 12.57 1.93 5.18
C TYR A 383 11.88 3.09 4.44
N ASP A 384 10.56 2.99 4.25
CA ASP A 384 9.69 4.04 3.72
C ASP A 384 9.13 4.83 4.91
N LEU A 385 9.51 6.10 5.04
CA LEU A 385 9.52 6.78 6.34
C LEU A 385 8.12 7.08 6.91
N GLU A 386 7.20 7.56 6.09
CA GLU A 386 5.76 7.73 6.39
C GLU A 386 5.01 7.71 5.05
N ASN A 387 3.95 6.91 4.96
CA ASN A 387 3.10 6.79 3.78
C ASN A 387 2.22 8.02 3.58
N GLU A 388 2.20 8.52 2.35
CA GLU A 388 1.28 9.52 1.84
C GLU A 388 1.06 10.76 2.75
N PRO A 389 2.10 11.51 3.15
CA PRO A 389 1.90 12.80 3.83
C PRO A 389 1.01 13.72 2.98
N HIS A 390 -0.10 14.21 3.52
CA HIS A 390 -1.15 14.86 2.72
C HIS A 390 -1.90 15.96 3.48
N GLY A 391 -3.06 16.36 2.97
CA GLY A 391 -3.98 17.31 3.56
C GLY A 391 -3.97 18.61 2.77
N LYS A 392 -5.17 19.09 2.42
CA LYS A 392 -5.34 20.22 1.52
C LYS A 392 -5.03 21.53 2.22
N ALA A 393 -4.43 22.47 1.47
CA ALA A 393 -4.13 23.81 1.93
C ALA A 393 -5.35 24.46 2.62
N HIS A 394 -5.20 24.79 3.91
CA HIS A 394 -6.18 25.45 4.80
C HIS A 394 -7.55 24.78 5.02
N ALA A 395 -7.90 23.75 4.24
CA ALA A 395 -9.08 22.94 4.47
C ALA A 395 -8.99 22.11 5.77
N GLU A 396 -7.76 21.77 6.17
CA GLU A 396 -7.48 20.86 7.28
C GLU A 396 -6.45 21.45 8.25
N THR A 397 -6.65 21.26 9.55
CA THR A 397 -5.72 21.70 10.60
C THR A 397 -4.40 20.90 10.64
N ALA A 398 -4.22 19.95 9.73
CA ALA A 398 -3.18 18.94 9.74
C ALA A 398 -2.50 18.72 8.37
N ALA A 399 -2.62 19.66 7.43
CA ALA A 399 -1.95 19.57 6.13
C ALA A 399 -0.42 19.48 6.25
N ALA A 400 0.17 18.47 5.61
CA ALA A 400 1.61 18.30 5.45
C ALA A 400 2.18 19.35 4.48
N ARG A 401 3.44 19.76 4.70
CA ARG A 401 4.13 20.76 3.87
C ARG A 401 5.60 20.46 3.67
N TRP A 402 6.21 21.08 2.65
CA TRP A 402 7.62 20.92 2.30
C TRP A 402 8.30 22.29 2.17
N ASP A 403 8.98 22.73 3.22
CA ASP A 403 9.77 23.97 3.21
C ASP A 403 11.00 23.89 4.13
N ASN A 404 11.79 24.97 4.22
CA ASN A 404 12.88 25.10 5.19
C ASN A 404 12.43 25.76 6.53
N SER A 405 11.18 25.59 6.94
CA SER A 405 10.66 26.12 8.21
C SER A 405 10.62 25.07 9.33
N ASN A 406 10.62 25.53 10.58
CA ASN A 406 10.45 24.67 11.76
C ASN A 406 8.96 24.45 12.11
N HIS A 407 8.08 24.37 11.12
CA HIS A 407 6.66 24.06 11.33
C HIS A 407 6.50 22.60 11.82
N PRO A 408 5.52 22.29 12.70
CA PRO A 408 5.20 20.90 13.07
C PRO A 408 4.96 20.06 11.82
N ASN A 409 3.95 20.38 11.00
CA ASN A 409 3.57 19.62 9.80
C ASN A 409 4.59 19.69 8.62
N ASN A 410 5.81 20.21 8.80
CA ASN A 410 6.81 20.19 7.72
C ASN A 410 7.42 18.79 7.57
N TRP A 411 6.97 18.05 6.54
CA TRP A 411 7.42 16.69 6.26
C TRP A 411 8.92 16.63 5.99
N LYS A 412 9.45 17.57 5.19
CA LYS A 412 10.90 17.66 4.88
C LYS A 412 11.75 17.57 6.15
N ARG A 413 11.42 18.39 7.14
CA ARG A 413 12.13 18.48 8.44
C ARG A 413 12.13 17.14 9.18
N VAL A 414 11.02 16.41 9.13
CA VAL A 414 10.84 15.13 9.84
C VAL A 414 11.51 13.98 9.09
N ALA A 415 11.41 13.95 7.76
CA ALA A 415 12.18 13.03 6.92
C ALA A 415 13.70 13.22 7.10
N GLU A 416 14.20 14.47 7.15
CA GLU A 416 15.61 14.77 7.41
C GLU A 416 16.08 14.27 8.79
N GLU A 417 15.31 14.52 9.85
CA GLU A 417 15.65 14.09 11.21
C GLU A 417 15.60 12.55 11.35
N ALA A 418 14.52 11.92 10.87
CA ALA A 418 14.37 10.46 10.90
C ALA A 418 15.48 9.76 10.10
N ALA A 419 15.73 10.18 8.86
CA ALA A 419 16.77 9.58 8.02
C ALA A 419 18.17 9.69 8.66
N ASN A 420 18.52 10.85 9.22
CA ASN A 420 19.82 11.03 9.89
C ASN A 420 19.93 10.19 11.18
N ARG A 421 18.86 10.06 11.99
CA ARG A 421 18.84 9.18 13.17
C ARG A 421 18.98 7.71 12.78
N ILE A 422 18.26 7.26 11.76
CA ILE A 422 18.34 5.88 11.23
C ILE A 422 19.74 5.57 10.71
N LEU A 423 20.29 6.42 9.83
CA LEU A 423 21.58 6.15 9.17
C LEU A 423 22.78 6.23 10.13
N ALA A 424 22.64 6.95 11.26
CA ALA A 424 23.60 6.89 12.37
C ALA A 424 23.63 5.51 13.08
N ILE A 425 22.58 4.69 12.94
CA ILE A 425 22.43 3.36 13.55
C ILE A 425 22.66 2.23 12.53
N ASN A 426 22.13 2.37 11.31
CA ASN A 426 22.36 1.50 10.17
C ASN A 426 22.67 2.31 8.90
N PRO A 427 23.94 2.56 8.55
CA PRO A 427 24.31 3.37 7.39
C PRO A 427 24.12 2.65 6.03
N ASN A 428 23.65 1.40 6.03
CA ASN A 428 23.55 0.55 4.84
C ASN A 428 22.11 0.39 4.32
N VAL A 429 21.09 0.83 5.07
CA VAL A 429 19.68 0.73 4.67
C VAL A 429 19.33 1.87 3.70
N LEU A 430 18.51 1.57 2.70
CA LEU A 430 17.88 2.60 1.87
C LEU A 430 16.81 3.34 2.68
N ILE A 431 16.71 4.65 2.48
CA ILE A 431 15.67 5.48 3.06
C ILE A 431 14.80 5.99 1.92
N LEU A 432 13.53 5.59 1.91
CA LEU A 432 12.54 6.11 0.98
C LEU A 432 11.84 7.30 1.63
N VAL A 433 11.65 8.36 0.84
CA VAL A 433 10.96 9.58 1.25
C VAL A 433 9.89 9.91 0.23
N GLU A 434 8.64 9.84 0.66
CA GLU A 434 7.49 10.27 -0.13
C GLU A 434 7.39 11.80 -0.19
N GLY A 435 6.57 12.31 -1.10
CA GLY A 435 6.27 13.74 -1.25
C GLY A 435 5.19 14.25 -0.29
N VAL A 436 4.44 15.24 -0.73
CA VAL A 436 3.21 15.72 -0.07
C VAL A 436 2.02 15.69 -1.06
N GLU A 437 0.82 16.15 -0.69
CA GLU A 437 -0.29 16.35 -1.64
C GLU A 437 -0.15 17.67 -2.42
N VAL A 438 0.09 18.78 -1.70
CA VAL A 438 0.11 20.15 -2.27
C VAL A 438 1.46 20.84 -2.11
N TYR A 439 1.84 21.66 -3.10
CA TYR A 439 3.02 22.54 -3.05
C TYR A 439 2.68 23.92 -3.62
N PRO A 440 2.99 25.05 -2.93
CA PRO A 440 2.69 26.40 -3.43
C PRO A 440 3.28 26.69 -4.81
N ARG A 441 2.61 27.53 -5.59
CA ARG A 441 3.15 28.09 -6.84
C ARG A 441 4.16 29.22 -6.57
N ASP A 442 4.92 29.59 -7.60
CA ASP A 442 5.87 30.71 -7.55
C ASP A 442 5.27 31.97 -6.90
N SER A 443 5.95 32.49 -5.88
CA SER A 443 5.57 33.67 -5.08
C SER A 443 4.34 33.52 -4.16
N VAL A 444 3.70 32.35 -4.12
CA VAL A 444 2.69 32.00 -3.12
C VAL A 444 3.39 31.59 -1.81
N ASN A 445 2.74 31.80 -0.67
CA ASN A 445 3.19 31.28 0.62
C ASN A 445 2.25 30.16 1.11
N TRP A 446 2.69 29.34 2.07
CA TRP A 446 1.90 28.24 2.63
C TRP A 446 0.61 28.68 3.37
N GLU A 447 0.31 29.98 3.44
CA GLU A 447 -0.79 30.58 4.18
C GLU A 447 -1.93 31.12 3.25
N SER A 448 -1.98 30.70 1.97
CA SER A 448 -3.06 31.05 1.02
C SER A 448 -4.22 30.05 1.06
N ASP A 449 -5.46 30.53 1.07
CA ASP A 449 -6.70 29.73 1.14
C ASP A 449 -7.32 29.40 -0.24
N ASP A 450 -6.73 29.86 -1.35
CA ASP A 450 -7.16 29.49 -2.70
C ASP A 450 -6.45 28.21 -3.18
N SER A 451 -7.21 27.18 -3.56
CA SER A 451 -6.65 25.94 -4.10
C SER A 451 -5.91 26.12 -5.43
N HIS A 452 -6.22 27.18 -6.20
CA HIS A 452 -5.54 27.47 -7.47
C HIS A 452 -4.09 27.94 -7.25
N ASP A 453 -3.76 28.46 -6.07
CA ASP A 453 -2.42 28.94 -5.70
C ASP A 453 -1.41 27.78 -5.45
N TYR A 454 -1.86 26.53 -5.53
CA TYR A 454 -1.05 25.33 -5.31
C TYR A 454 -0.94 24.46 -6.57
N HIS A 455 0.18 23.74 -6.68
CA HIS A 455 0.28 22.51 -7.45
C HIS A 455 -0.29 21.37 -6.61
N PHE A 456 -1.23 20.62 -7.16
CA PHE A 456 -1.90 19.49 -6.54
C PHE A 456 -1.51 18.20 -7.28
N THR A 457 -1.33 17.10 -6.56
CA THR A 457 -1.23 15.74 -7.12
C THR A 457 -1.71 14.72 -6.08
N TRP A 458 -1.50 13.42 -6.32
CA TRP A 458 -1.70 12.35 -5.36
C TRP A 458 -1.02 12.62 -4.00
N TRP A 459 -1.60 12.05 -2.95
CA TRP A 459 -0.96 11.99 -1.62
C TRP A 459 0.40 11.29 -1.75
N GLY A 460 1.43 11.76 -1.04
CA GLY A 460 2.82 11.30 -1.25
C GLY A 460 3.43 11.59 -2.64
N GLY A 461 2.67 12.10 -3.62
CA GLY A 461 3.12 12.25 -5.00
C GLY A 461 3.87 13.55 -5.32
N ASN A 462 3.82 14.58 -4.47
CA ASN A 462 4.33 15.92 -4.76
C ASN A 462 5.76 16.12 -4.24
N LEU A 463 6.76 15.87 -5.09
CA LEU A 463 8.18 16.08 -4.80
C LEU A 463 8.76 17.35 -5.47
N ARG A 464 7.89 18.29 -5.91
CA ARG A 464 8.32 19.61 -6.43
C ARG A 464 9.25 20.33 -5.45
N GLY A 465 8.94 20.25 -4.15
CA GLY A 465 9.70 20.90 -3.08
C GLY A 465 11.14 20.41 -2.92
N VAL A 466 11.51 19.23 -3.43
CA VAL A 466 12.91 18.72 -3.37
C VAL A 466 13.86 19.62 -4.18
N LYS A 467 13.38 20.24 -5.26
CA LYS A 467 14.15 21.15 -6.13
C LYS A 467 14.58 22.43 -5.41
N ASP A 468 13.65 23.04 -4.67
CA ASP A 468 13.87 24.32 -3.99
C ASP A 468 14.43 24.12 -2.56
N TYR A 469 14.03 23.02 -1.93
CA TYR A 469 14.37 22.63 -0.56
C TYR A 469 14.79 21.15 -0.51
N PRO A 470 16.00 20.80 -1.02
CA PRO A 470 16.50 19.43 -1.01
C PRO A 470 16.78 18.92 0.42
N LEU A 471 16.72 17.60 0.60
CA LEU A 471 17.03 16.93 1.86
C LEU A 471 18.54 17.02 2.19
N ASN A 472 18.86 17.40 3.41
CA ASN A 472 20.21 17.43 3.97
C ASN A 472 20.45 16.21 4.88
N VAL A 473 20.62 15.04 4.27
CA VAL A 473 20.86 13.76 4.95
C VAL A 473 22.30 13.31 4.73
N THR A 474 22.88 12.64 5.73
CA THR A 474 24.25 12.12 5.68
C THR A 474 24.35 10.81 4.88
N GLY A 475 25.15 10.83 3.80
CA GLY A 475 25.39 9.67 2.94
C GLY A 475 24.47 9.58 1.73
N ASN A 476 24.63 8.51 0.94
CA ASN A 476 23.93 8.30 -0.33
C ASN A 476 22.97 7.10 -0.22
N GLN A 477 21.91 7.24 0.56
CA GLN A 477 20.87 6.20 0.73
C GLN A 477 19.45 6.70 0.46
N ILE A 478 19.27 7.95 0.04
CA ILE A 478 17.95 8.53 -0.24
C ILE A 478 17.43 8.03 -1.59
N VAL A 479 16.25 7.41 -1.54
CA VAL A 479 15.37 7.10 -2.66
C VAL A 479 14.14 7.99 -2.48
N PHE A 480 13.58 8.55 -3.55
CA PHE A 480 12.29 9.24 -3.46
C PHE A 480 11.15 8.32 -3.88
N SER A 481 10.06 8.36 -3.13
CA SER A 481 8.96 7.38 -3.21
C SER A 481 7.61 8.04 -3.51
N PRO A 482 7.38 8.55 -4.73
CA PRO A 482 6.08 9.10 -5.09
C PRO A 482 5.04 7.99 -5.27
N HIS A 483 3.80 8.26 -4.89
CA HIS A 483 2.64 7.47 -5.30
C HIS A 483 1.98 8.08 -6.54
N ASP A 484 1.46 7.24 -7.43
CA ASP A 484 0.68 7.66 -8.59
C ASP A 484 -0.46 6.66 -8.83
N TYR A 485 -1.69 7.16 -8.93
CA TYR A 485 -2.90 6.36 -9.07
C TYR A 485 -3.72 6.71 -10.31
N GLY A 486 -4.68 5.85 -10.65
CA GLY A 486 -5.55 5.99 -11.81
C GLY A 486 -6.96 6.50 -11.49
N PRO A 487 -7.80 6.73 -12.52
CA PRO A 487 -9.16 7.23 -12.37
C PRO A 487 -10.13 6.28 -11.63
N SER A 488 -9.73 5.05 -11.25
CA SER A 488 -10.54 4.24 -10.32
C SER A 488 -10.42 4.68 -8.85
N VAL A 489 -9.34 5.35 -8.48
CA VAL A 489 -9.13 5.91 -7.13
C VAL A 489 -9.70 7.33 -7.05
N TRP A 490 -9.31 8.20 -7.99
CA TRP A 490 -9.95 9.51 -8.16
C TRP A 490 -9.87 10.00 -9.62
N ASP A 491 -10.97 10.51 -10.15
CA ASP A 491 -11.06 11.03 -11.52
C ASP A 491 -10.55 12.48 -11.58
N GLN A 492 -9.22 12.62 -11.60
CA GLN A 492 -8.48 13.88 -11.63
C GLN A 492 -8.64 14.60 -12.98
N ASP A 493 -8.58 15.94 -12.99
CA ASP A 493 -8.77 16.77 -14.19
C ASP A 493 -7.79 16.46 -15.35
N TRP A 494 -6.64 15.85 -15.08
CA TRP A 494 -5.65 15.42 -16.09
C TRP A 494 -6.03 14.11 -16.80
N PHE A 495 -7.07 13.38 -16.37
CA PHE A 495 -7.59 12.19 -17.08
C PHE A 495 -8.63 12.54 -18.15
N TYR A 496 -8.44 13.67 -18.84
CA TYR A 496 -9.31 14.15 -19.92
C TYR A 496 -9.36 13.20 -21.13
N ASP A 497 -10.43 13.29 -21.91
CA ASP A 497 -10.65 12.44 -23.10
C ASP A 497 -9.45 12.47 -24.05
N GLY A 498 -8.75 11.33 -24.14
CA GLY A 498 -7.58 11.16 -25.02
C GLY A 498 -6.22 11.39 -24.36
N PHE A 499 -6.12 11.42 -23.02
CA PHE A 499 -4.81 11.43 -22.33
C PHE A 499 -3.92 10.25 -22.74
N ASP A 500 -2.60 10.48 -22.80
CA ASP A 500 -1.59 9.48 -23.13
C ASP A 500 -0.33 9.66 -22.24
N ARG A 501 0.72 8.87 -22.49
CA ARG A 501 2.00 8.98 -21.77
C ARG A 501 2.63 10.36 -21.84
N ASN A 502 2.48 11.07 -22.97
CA ASN A 502 3.08 12.39 -23.16
C ASN A 502 2.35 13.43 -22.30
N THR A 503 1.01 13.37 -22.25
CA THR A 503 0.21 14.29 -21.42
C THR A 503 0.37 13.98 -19.93
N LEU A 504 0.37 12.69 -19.54
CA LEU A 504 0.65 12.30 -18.16
C LEU A 504 2.05 12.78 -17.71
N LEU A 505 3.05 12.66 -18.58
CA LEU A 505 4.40 13.16 -18.32
C LEU A 505 4.47 14.70 -18.22
N SER A 506 3.82 15.45 -19.11
CA SER A 506 3.85 16.92 -19.10
C SER A 506 3.00 17.55 -18.01
N ASP A 507 1.83 16.96 -17.73
CA ASP A 507 0.80 17.58 -16.91
C ASP A 507 0.94 17.15 -15.44
N VAL A 508 1.55 15.98 -15.18
CA VAL A 508 1.72 15.38 -13.85
C VAL A 508 3.18 14.99 -13.59
N TRP A 509 3.68 13.94 -14.24
CA TRP A 509 4.82 13.17 -13.71
C TRP A 509 6.16 13.92 -13.74
N TYR A 510 6.48 14.69 -14.80
CA TYR A 510 7.82 15.30 -14.96
C TYR A 510 8.16 16.22 -13.79
N ASP A 511 7.34 17.24 -13.58
CA ASP A 511 7.55 18.23 -12.51
C ASP A 511 7.29 17.65 -11.12
N ASN A 512 6.31 16.76 -10.95
CA ASN A 512 5.95 16.26 -9.63
C ASN A 512 7.02 15.33 -9.07
N TRP A 513 7.64 14.47 -9.91
CA TRP A 513 8.64 13.51 -9.44
C TRP A 513 9.72 13.10 -10.46
N PHE A 514 9.40 12.90 -11.74
CA PHE A 514 10.33 12.24 -12.69
C PHE A 514 11.60 13.05 -12.99
N TYR A 515 11.57 14.38 -12.84
CA TYR A 515 12.76 15.23 -12.96
C TYR A 515 13.93 14.79 -12.06
N LEU A 516 13.65 14.15 -10.91
CA LEU A 516 14.67 13.62 -9.99
C LEU A 516 15.49 12.49 -10.61
N HIS A 517 14.85 11.62 -11.40
CA HIS A 517 15.49 10.52 -12.10
C HIS A 517 16.14 11.00 -13.41
N ASP A 518 15.43 11.79 -14.22
CA ASP A 518 15.91 12.39 -15.47
C ASP A 518 17.19 13.22 -15.29
N GLN A 519 17.24 14.05 -14.24
CA GLN A 519 18.38 14.94 -13.97
C GLN A 519 19.49 14.27 -13.13
N ASN A 520 19.41 12.95 -12.92
CA ASN A 520 20.35 12.16 -12.13
C ASN A 520 20.56 12.70 -10.69
N ILE A 521 19.48 13.13 -10.04
CA ILE A 521 19.47 13.66 -8.67
C ILE A 521 19.37 12.51 -7.67
N ALA A 522 18.42 11.60 -7.89
CA ALA A 522 18.12 10.47 -7.00
C ALA A 522 17.30 9.38 -7.72
N PRO A 523 17.33 8.12 -7.27
CA PRO A 523 16.47 7.07 -7.77
C PRO A 523 15.02 7.30 -7.32
N LEU A 524 14.11 6.78 -8.13
CA LEU A 524 12.68 6.76 -7.84
C LEU A 524 12.20 5.34 -7.65
N LEU A 525 11.33 5.15 -6.65
CA LEU A 525 10.50 3.96 -6.50
C LEU A 525 9.05 4.42 -6.45
N ILE A 526 8.20 4.01 -7.40
CA ILE A 526 6.76 4.29 -7.30
C ILE A 526 6.21 3.40 -6.19
N GLY A 527 6.03 3.97 -4.99
CA GLY A 527 5.73 3.23 -3.74
C GLY A 527 4.41 2.48 -3.83
N GLU A 528 3.42 3.10 -4.48
CA GLU A 528 2.15 2.49 -4.83
C GLU A 528 1.69 2.95 -6.22
N TRP A 529 1.27 1.95 -7.01
CA TRP A 529 0.50 2.11 -8.24
C TRP A 529 -0.39 0.88 -8.43
N GLY A 530 -1.62 1.04 -8.88
CA GLY A 530 -2.52 -0.09 -9.11
C GLY A 530 -3.97 0.30 -9.35
N GLY A 531 -4.84 -0.70 -9.43
CA GLY A 531 -6.26 -0.49 -9.73
C GLY A 531 -7.02 -1.73 -10.19
N PHE A 532 -8.29 -1.52 -10.52
CA PHE A 532 -9.11 -2.53 -11.19
C PHE A 532 -8.84 -2.58 -12.70
N MET A 533 -8.93 -3.78 -13.27
CA MET A 533 -8.91 -4.03 -14.72
C MET A 533 -10.30 -3.69 -15.28
N ASP A 534 -10.46 -2.48 -15.83
CA ASP A 534 -11.73 -1.95 -16.32
C ASP A 534 -11.91 -2.04 -17.85
N GLY A 535 -10.86 -2.39 -18.60
CA GLY A 535 -10.82 -2.26 -20.06
C GLY A 535 -11.02 -0.83 -20.56
N GLY A 536 -10.77 0.17 -19.71
CA GLY A 536 -11.15 1.58 -19.89
C GLY A 536 -10.02 2.55 -19.54
N ARG A 537 -10.36 3.70 -18.95
CA ARG A 537 -9.37 4.75 -18.62
C ARG A 537 -8.39 4.29 -17.54
N ASN A 538 -8.80 3.40 -16.63
CA ASN A 538 -7.92 2.96 -15.55
C ASN A 538 -6.86 1.96 -16.03
N GLU A 539 -7.26 0.97 -16.83
CA GLU A 539 -6.34 0.00 -17.45
C GLU A 539 -5.41 0.65 -18.49
N HIS A 540 -5.85 1.75 -19.12
CA HIS A 540 -5.01 2.60 -19.97
C HIS A 540 -3.94 3.35 -19.15
N TRP A 541 -4.31 4.06 -18.08
CA TRP A 541 -3.32 4.70 -17.18
C TRP A 541 -2.34 3.67 -16.59
N MET A 542 -2.83 2.53 -16.07
CA MET A 542 -1.97 1.43 -15.57
C MET A 542 -1.04 0.89 -16.65
N THR A 543 -1.43 0.99 -17.92
CA THR A 543 -0.60 0.57 -19.06
C THR A 543 0.51 1.57 -19.37
N GLU A 544 0.20 2.86 -19.38
CA GLU A 544 1.20 3.88 -19.69
C GLU A 544 2.22 4.06 -18.56
N LEU A 545 1.79 4.07 -17.29
CA LEU A 545 2.73 4.16 -16.15
C LEU A 545 3.65 2.93 -16.09
N ARG A 546 3.09 1.72 -16.24
CA ARG A 546 3.84 0.46 -16.31
C ARG A 546 4.93 0.52 -17.38
N ASP A 547 4.56 0.87 -18.61
CA ASP A 547 5.51 0.86 -19.73
C ASP A 547 6.54 1.99 -19.63
N PHE A 548 6.18 3.13 -19.02
CA PHE A 548 7.11 4.21 -18.68
C PHE A 548 8.14 3.77 -17.63
N MET A 549 7.72 3.08 -16.55
CA MET A 549 8.64 2.53 -15.56
C MET A 549 9.56 1.44 -16.15
N VAL A 550 9.03 0.62 -17.08
CA VAL A 550 9.83 -0.38 -17.83
C VAL A 550 10.86 0.30 -18.74
N GLU A 551 10.50 1.42 -19.38
CA GLU A 551 11.37 2.18 -20.29
C GLU A 551 12.51 2.88 -19.57
N HIS A 552 12.22 3.53 -18.44
CA HIS A 552 13.22 4.31 -17.67
C HIS A 552 13.89 3.56 -16.51
N LYS A 553 13.47 2.33 -16.20
CA LYS A 553 13.95 1.54 -15.04
C LYS A 553 13.71 2.18 -13.67
N VAL A 554 12.66 2.99 -13.58
CA VAL A 554 12.09 3.42 -12.30
C VAL A 554 11.69 2.18 -11.50
N HIS A 555 12.04 2.15 -10.21
CA HIS A 555 11.66 1.07 -9.31
C HIS A 555 10.17 1.16 -8.97
N HIS A 556 9.53 0.09 -8.49
CA HIS A 556 8.12 0.16 -8.09
C HIS A 556 7.69 -0.95 -7.14
N THR A 557 6.61 -0.66 -6.41
CA THR A 557 5.79 -1.67 -5.75
C THR A 557 4.31 -1.50 -6.10
N PHE A 558 3.67 -2.56 -6.60
CA PHE A 558 2.27 -2.55 -7.03
C PHE A 558 1.30 -2.66 -5.85
N TRP A 559 0.29 -1.77 -5.80
CA TRP A 559 -0.81 -1.80 -4.83
C TRP A 559 -2.01 -2.60 -5.35
N CYS A 560 -2.29 -3.79 -4.82
CA CYS A 560 -1.53 -4.55 -3.82
C CYS A 560 -1.60 -6.04 -4.11
N ILE A 561 -0.91 -6.86 -3.31
CA ILE A 561 -1.12 -8.30 -3.29
C ILE A 561 -2.55 -8.59 -2.83
N ASN A 562 -2.96 -7.96 -1.72
CA ASN A 562 -4.20 -8.24 -0.97
C ASN A 562 -5.49 -8.09 -1.82
N PRO A 563 -6.45 -9.03 -1.76
CA PRO A 563 -7.73 -8.92 -2.45
C PRO A 563 -8.63 -7.82 -1.88
N ASN A 564 -8.38 -7.37 -0.64
CA ASN A 564 -9.29 -6.54 0.15
C ASN A 564 -8.90 -5.07 0.25
N SER A 565 -8.14 -4.53 -0.72
CA SER A 565 -8.22 -3.09 -1.02
C SER A 565 -9.56 -2.78 -1.68
N GLY A 566 -10.21 -1.66 -1.31
CA GLY A 566 -11.59 -1.36 -1.70
C GLY A 566 -11.75 -0.73 -3.10
N ASP A 567 -10.74 0.00 -3.54
CA ASP A 567 -10.67 0.86 -4.74
C ASP A 567 -9.73 0.32 -5.83
N THR A 568 -8.83 -0.58 -5.48
CA THR A 568 -7.91 -1.27 -6.40
C THR A 568 -8.06 -2.80 -6.44
N GLY A 569 -8.61 -3.42 -5.38
CA GLY A 569 -8.46 -4.86 -5.15
C GLY A 569 -6.99 -5.29 -5.08
N GLY A 570 -6.65 -6.49 -5.53
CA GLY A 570 -5.25 -6.93 -5.57
C GLY A 570 -4.91 -7.91 -6.68
N LEU A 571 -3.70 -8.47 -6.60
CA LEU A 571 -3.15 -9.50 -7.50
C LEU A 571 -3.68 -10.91 -7.22
N ILE A 572 -4.30 -11.14 -6.05
CA ILE A 572 -5.02 -12.36 -5.70
C ILE A 572 -6.50 -12.10 -5.41
N GLY A 573 -7.30 -13.17 -5.42
CA GLY A 573 -8.72 -13.18 -5.07
C GLY A 573 -9.00 -13.40 -3.59
N TYR A 574 -10.26 -13.21 -3.20
CA TYR A 574 -10.74 -13.27 -1.80
C TYR A 574 -10.62 -14.65 -1.12
N ASP A 575 -10.24 -15.71 -1.84
CA ASP A 575 -9.88 -17.00 -1.25
C ASP A 575 -8.47 -17.00 -0.61
N TRP A 576 -7.66 -15.99 -0.93
CA TRP A 576 -6.23 -15.90 -0.59
C TRP A 576 -5.37 -17.04 -1.16
N ALA A 577 -5.74 -17.55 -2.33
CA ALA A 577 -5.01 -18.61 -3.03
C ALA A 577 -4.99 -18.47 -4.56
N THR A 578 -6.09 -18.01 -5.16
CA THR A 578 -6.20 -17.83 -6.62
C THR A 578 -5.65 -16.46 -7.02
N TRP A 579 -4.81 -16.40 -8.05
CA TRP A 579 -4.30 -15.15 -8.62
C TRP A 579 -5.26 -14.56 -9.65
N ASP A 580 -5.40 -13.23 -9.66
CA ASP A 580 -6.01 -12.51 -10.78
C ASP A 580 -5.01 -12.52 -11.94
N GLU A 581 -5.06 -13.57 -12.76
CA GLU A 581 -4.18 -13.72 -13.90
C GLU A 581 -4.34 -12.58 -14.93
N ALA A 582 -5.47 -11.87 -15.00
CA ALA A 582 -5.60 -10.73 -15.91
C ALA A 582 -4.79 -9.52 -15.42
N LYS A 583 -4.93 -9.16 -14.14
CA LYS A 583 -4.14 -8.09 -13.51
C LYS A 583 -2.67 -8.47 -13.38
N TYR A 584 -2.36 -9.72 -13.05
CA TYR A 584 -1.00 -10.22 -13.01
C TYR A 584 -0.31 -10.18 -14.39
N ASN A 585 -1.01 -10.52 -15.49
CA ASN A 585 -0.45 -10.37 -16.84
C ASN A 585 -0.24 -8.90 -17.28
N LEU A 586 -0.88 -7.93 -16.61
CA LEU A 586 -0.52 -6.52 -16.72
C LEU A 586 0.79 -6.25 -15.95
N PHE A 587 0.82 -6.62 -14.67
CA PHE A 587 1.94 -6.37 -13.75
C PHE A 587 3.25 -7.07 -14.15
N GLU A 588 3.22 -8.34 -14.58
CA GLU A 588 4.41 -9.17 -14.88
C GLU A 588 5.39 -8.51 -15.87
N LYS A 589 4.89 -7.71 -16.80
CA LYS A 589 5.69 -6.98 -17.80
C LYS A 589 6.66 -5.96 -17.17
N SER A 590 6.38 -5.53 -15.94
CA SER A 590 7.19 -4.60 -15.15
C SER A 590 8.15 -5.27 -14.15
N LEU A 591 8.20 -6.61 -14.13
CA LEU A 591 9.13 -7.36 -13.27
C LEU A 591 10.52 -7.49 -13.90
N TRP A 592 11.56 -7.55 -13.06
CA TRP A 592 12.93 -7.77 -13.53
C TRP A 592 13.10 -9.22 -14.02
N LYS A 593 13.40 -9.38 -15.31
CA LYS A 593 13.48 -10.69 -15.99
C LYS A 593 14.73 -10.85 -16.85
N PHE A 594 15.20 -12.09 -16.97
CA PHE A 594 16.21 -12.53 -17.94
C PHE A 594 15.64 -13.69 -18.77
N GLY A 595 15.22 -13.40 -20.00
CA GLY A 595 14.45 -14.35 -20.80
C GLY A 595 13.13 -14.71 -20.12
N SER A 596 12.96 -15.97 -19.74
CA SER A 596 11.78 -16.46 -19.02
C SER A 596 11.92 -16.50 -17.49
N GLN A 597 13.11 -16.24 -16.93
CA GLN A 597 13.35 -16.28 -15.49
C GLN A 597 13.22 -14.88 -14.87
N TYR A 598 12.69 -14.80 -13.65
CA TYR A 598 12.68 -13.58 -12.83
C TYR A 598 14.02 -13.39 -12.11
N VAL A 599 14.32 -12.16 -11.69
CA VAL A 599 15.60 -11.79 -11.07
C VAL A 599 15.38 -11.22 -9.67
N GLY A 600 15.99 -11.86 -8.69
CA GLY A 600 15.98 -11.44 -7.29
C GLY A 600 16.89 -10.24 -7.02
N LEU A 601 16.83 -9.76 -5.78
CA LEU A 601 17.73 -8.72 -5.27
C LEU A 601 18.86 -9.29 -4.40
N ASP A 602 18.74 -10.55 -3.96
CA ASP A 602 19.80 -11.28 -3.28
C ASP A 602 20.93 -11.68 -4.25
N GLN A 603 22.18 -11.64 -3.79
CA GLN A 603 23.33 -11.91 -4.63
C GLN A 603 23.50 -13.39 -4.94
N ASP A 604 23.26 -14.29 -3.99
CA ASP A 604 23.56 -15.72 -4.15
C ASP A 604 22.32 -16.63 -4.09
N THR A 605 21.26 -16.21 -3.42
CA THR A 605 19.97 -16.93 -3.35
C THR A 605 19.10 -16.58 -4.56
N PRO A 606 18.67 -17.55 -5.40
CA PRO A 606 17.77 -17.28 -6.51
C PRO A 606 16.37 -16.89 -6.03
N LEU A 607 15.69 -16.04 -6.81
CA LEU A 607 14.31 -15.68 -6.50
C LEU A 607 13.36 -16.87 -6.69
N GLY A 608 12.81 -17.36 -5.58
CA GLY A 608 11.90 -18.50 -5.55
C GLY A 608 12.49 -19.77 -6.17
N SER A 609 11.60 -20.62 -6.69
CA SER A 609 11.93 -21.96 -7.19
C SER A 609 12.64 -21.98 -8.55
N ASN A 610 12.52 -20.89 -9.35
CA ASN A 610 12.89 -20.87 -10.77
C ASN A 610 13.56 -19.56 -11.25
N GLY A 611 13.72 -18.56 -10.39
CA GLY A 611 14.37 -17.30 -10.74
C GLY A 611 15.90 -17.38 -10.80
N LEU A 612 16.53 -16.21 -10.72
CA LEU A 612 17.98 -16.01 -10.69
C LEU A 612 18.35 -15.11 -9.50
N SER A 613 19.54 -15.31 -8.95
CA SER A 613 20.16 -14.32 -8.05
C SER A 613 20.87 -13.22 -8.85
N VAL A 614 21.24 -12.10 -8.22
CA VAL A 614 21.97 -11.01 -8.88
C VAL A 614 23.32 -11.50 -9.43
N ASN A 615 24.04 -12.39 -8.72
CA ASN A 615 25.27 -12.99 -9.27
C ASN A 615 24.99 -13.86 -10.50
N GLN A 616 23.91 -14.64 -10.50
CA GLN A 616 23.55 -15.48 -11.65
C GLN A 616 23.13 -14.64 -12.86
N TYR A 617 22.34 -13.56 -12.66
CA TYR A 617 21.96 -12.62 -13.70
C TYR A 617 23.16 -12.08 -14.46
N TYR A 618 24.14 -11.51 -13.73
CA TYR A 618 25.34 -10.94 -14.35
C TYR A 618 26.30 -11.99 -14.92
N GLN A 619 26.39 -13.18 -14.31
CA GLN A 619 27.18 -14.30 -14.87
C GLN A 619 26.59 -14.82 -16.20
N ASN A 620 25.26 -14.79 -16.35
CA ASN A 620 24.56 -15.17 -17.56
C ASN A 620 24.60 -14.10 -18.68
N GLY A 621 25.21 -12.94 -18.44
CA GLY A 621 25.29 -11.83 -19.40
C GLY A 621 24.10 -10.88 -19.35
N GLY A 622 23.42 -10.77 -18.20
CA GLY A 622 22.47 -9.70 -17.92
C GLY A 622 23.12 -8.32 -18.05
N VAL A 623 22.35 -7.35 -18.55
CA VAL A 623 22.75 -5.95 -18.74
C VAL A 623 22.29 -5.14 -17.53
N GLU A 624 23.07 -4.16 -17.09
CA GLU A 624 22.66 -3.31 -15.96
C GLU A 624 21.29 -2.63 -16.22
N PRO A 625 20.30 -2.77 -15.32
CA PRO A 625 18.98 -2.17 -15.48
C PRO A 625 18.99 -0.67 -15.13
N ARG A 626 19.81 0.11 -15.84
CA ARG A 626 19.74 1.58 -15.86
C ARG A 626 18.83 2.00 -17.02
N GLY A 627 18.19 3.17 -16.92
CA GLY A 627 17.40 3.75 -18.01
C GLY A 627 18.25 4.12 -19.24
N ASN A 628 17.59 4.49 -20.34
CA ASN A 628 18.23 5.00 -21.56
C ASN A 628 18.86 6.40 -21.35
#